data_AF-A0A368GDP3-F1
#
_entry.id   AF-A0A368GDP3-F1
#
_cell.length_a   1.000
_cell.length_b   1.000
_cell.length_c   1.000
_cell.angle_alpha   90.00
_cell.angle_beta   90.00
_cell.angle_gamma   90.00
#
_symmetry.space_group_name_H-M   'P 1'
#
loop_
_entity.id
_entity.type
_entity.pdbx_description
1 polymer ?
#
loop_
_entity_poly.entity_id
_entity_poly.type
_entity_poly.pdbx_seq_one_letter_code
_entity_poly.pdbx_strand_id
1 'polypeptide(L)'
;MDVGFARRLGRLVVYRERYDQPPESACTFVTNSLILEGKVNVLSEKETADFLISITPDKDRRDQVANGLLFYLLTDGVNFNKYFRCLSVIANDQWYAALCNVNMILIELWPKLHESCRELMLQFFREAVKLNVPKIENVIMNLVRSINGSVEWNHKLRHAHVIASILNEHEQWVMGLKPGTFMLLNVITTFGHLIIDIPAGSPFENVRMAMIQSVVFIIRNRFTDACMLGRDLLLILMRLAKIPQINAIWVDLVTNPSKFGLNDGIEDLFRCNANFYGVRLSAEMAKKLEFIICQCKPNAQDKHFEWFSNTFFRGPDGPSLRAETIRYVLYFFKPDMPAHVLEARGHFLYYLLTSIPPNSDVEQQWCKTVVWFDWLTYDPHTSVQFVEPVISMLRIALANLPSKATAMLEYVCKSVSLIYPARTEVFKKAVNDAMQAVHEYYQGLVYKLLLYSSLLLCLFTPPSLFNFFFHVRPLTLQAKKKEREKEIEELVEQLRDDFKTTMLSLRYVYCYESFLRHSGLILEKWRCFT
;
A
#
# COMPACT_ATOMS: atom_id res chain seq x y z
N MET A 1 -4.00 -26.84 -29.84
CA MET A 1 -3.28 -25.67 -30.36
C MET A 1 -2.30 -26.17 -31.41
N ASP A 2 -2.21 -25.52 -32.57
CA ASP A 2 -1.21 -25.87 -33.59
C ASP A 2 0.23 -25.71 -33.04
N VAL A 3 1.17 -26.56 -33.46
CA VAL A 3 2.56 -26.56 -32.96
C VAL A 3 3.28 -25.26 -33.30
N GLY A 4 2.99 -24.67 -34.46
CA GLY A 4 3.53 -23.37 -34.86
C GLY A 4 3.02 -22.24 -33.95
N PHE A 5 1.73 -22.27 -33.63
CA PHE A 5 1.11 -21.31 -32.72
C PHE A 5 1.70 -21.40 -31.30
N ALA A 6 1.80 -22.61 -30.73
CA ALA A 6 2.37 -22.81 -29.39
C ALA A 6 3.81 -22.30 -29.30
N ARG A 7 4.62 -22.55 -30.34
CA ARG A 7 6.00 -22.05 -30.41
C ARG A 7 6.08 -20.52 -30.42
N ARG A 8 5.21 -19.85 -31.19
CA ARG A 8 5.13 -18.38 -31.23
C ARG A 8 4.71 -17.82 -29.88
N LEU A 9 3.71 -18.44 -29.25
CA LEU A 9 3.26 -18.04 -27.93
C LEU A 9 4.39 -18.16 -26.88
N GLY A 10 5.13 -19.26 -26.90
CA GLY A 10 6.27 -19.49 -26.01
C GLY A 10 7.44 -18.52 -26.21
N ARG A 11 7.51 -17.79 -27.33
CA ARG A 11 8.49 -16.70 -27.52
C ARG A 11 8.09 -15.42 -26.79
N LEU A 12 6.80 -15.19 -26.55
CA LEU A 12 6.28 -13.98 -25.93
C LEU A 12 6.10 -14.16 -24.42
N VAL A 13 5.48 -15.26 -24.02
CA VAL A 13 5.10 -15.52 -22.62
C VAL A 13 5.64 -16.85 -22.12
N VAL A 14 6.05 -16.84 -20.86
CA VAL A 14 6.33 -18.03 -20.05
C VAL A 14 5.00 -18.58 -19.54
N TYR A 15 4.64 -19.78 -19.99
CA TYR A 15 3.47 -20.51 -19.50
C TYR A 15 3.76 -22.02 -19.49
N ARG A 16 3.15 -22.74 -18.56
CA ARG A 16 3.27 -24.20 -18.49
C ARG A 16 2.16 -24.82 -19.30
N GLU A 17 2.44 -25.24 -20.53
CA GLU A 17 1.45 -25.74 -21.49
C GLU A 17 0.48 -26.81 -20.93
N ARG A 18 0.93 -27.64 -19.98
CA ARG A 18 0.11 -28.68 -19.34
C ARG A 18 -0.82 -28.19 -18.22
N TYR A 19 -0.54 -27.03 -17.64
CA TYR A 19 -1.19 -26.57 -16.39
C TYR A 19 -1.85 -25.21 -16.53
N ASP A 20 -1.35 -24.38 -17.44
CA ASP A 20 -1.78 -23.01 -17.61
C ASP A 20 -2.58 -22.87 -18.91
N GLN A 21 -3.72 -22.19 -18.83
CA GLN A 21 -4.35 -21.66 -20.03
C GLN A 21 -3.58 -20.42 -20.50
N PRO A 22 -3.29 -20.32 -21.80
CA PRO A 22 -2.60 -19.16 -22.34
C PRO A 22 -3.49 -17.91 -22.18
N PRO A 23 -2.92 -16.75 -21.81
CA PRO A 23 -3.69 -15.50 -21.76
C PRO A 23 -4.33 -15.22 -23.13
N GLU A 24 -5.61 -14.88 -23.14
CA GLU A 24 -6.34 -14.56 -24.38
C GLU A 24 -5.66 -13.43 -25.16
N SER A 25 -5.24 -12.37 -24.45
CA SER A 25 -4.50 -11.27 -25.05
C SER A 25 -3.20 -11.72 -25.73
N ALA A 26 -2.46 -12.66 -25.14
CA ALA A 26 -1.25 -13.22 -25.77
C ALA A 26 -1.59 -14.04 -27.02
N CYS A 27 -2.68 -14.81 -27.00
CA CYS A 27 -3.17 -15.51 -28.19
C CYS A 27 -3.54 -14.53 -29.31
N THR A 28 -4.17 -13.39 -28.99
CA THR A 28 -4.48 -12.33 -29.97
C THR A 28 -3.22 -11.76 -30.62
N PHE A 29 -2.16 -11.49 -29.84
CA PHE A 29 -0.87 -11.06 -30.39
C PHE A 29 -0.27 -12.08 -31.37
N VAL A 30 -0.33 -13.37 -31.01
CA VAL A 30 0.18 -14.43 -31.88
C VAL A 30 -0.65 -14.52 -33.16
N THR A 31 -1.98 -14.53 -33.07
CA THR A 31 -2.88 -14.57 -34.24
C THR A 31 -2.61 -13.42 -35.19
N ASN A 32 -2.51 -12.19 -34.67
CA ASN A 32 -2.23 -11.01 -35.49
C ASN A 32 -0.82 -11.04 -36.09
N SER A 33 0.15 -11.67 -35.43
CA SER A 33 1.50 -11.85 -35.99
C SER A 33 1.55 -12.73 -37.25
N LEU A 34 0.55 -13.60 -37.45
CA LEU A 34 0.47 -14.49 -38.62
C LEU A 34 0.17 -13.72 -39.90
N ILE A 35 -0.50 -12.56 -39.81
CA ILE A 35 -0.75 -11.67 -40.95
C ILE A 35 0.55 -11.23 -41.63
N LEU A 36 1.63 -11.16 -40.85
CA LEU A 36 2.92 -10.60 -41.24
C LEU A 36 3.98 -11.68 -41.56
N GLU A 37 3.62 -12.96 -41.37
CA GLU A 37 4.54 -14.08 -41.52
C GLU A 37 5.12 -14.16 -42.93
N GLY A 38 6.43 -14.49 -43.02
CA GLY A 38 7.14 -14.64 -44.29
C GLY A 38 7.40 -13.36 -45.07
N LYS A 39 6.90 -12.20 -44.61
CA LYS A 39 7.12 -10.89 -45.25
C LYS A 39 8.04 -10.01 -44.44
N VAL A 40 7.72 -9.78 -43.17
CA VAL A 40 8.44 -8.80 -42.33
C VAL A 40 9.87 -9.20 -41.98
N ASN A 41 10.23 -10.48 -42.07
CA ASN A 41 11.59 -10.95 -41.77
C ASN A 41 12.49 -11.02 -43.02
N VAL A 42 11.92 -10.97 -44.22
CA VAL A 42 12.66 -11.21 -45.48
C VAL A 42 12.89 -9.90 -46.24
N LEU A 43 11.90 -9.02 -46.24
CA LEU A 43 11.94 -7.76 -46.98
C LEU A 43 12.88 -6.74 -46.32
N SER A 44 13.37 -5.77 -47.09
CA SER A 44 14.03 -4.58 -46.52
C SER A 44 13.05 -3.73 -45.69
N GLU A 45 13.56 -2.76 -44.92
CA GLU A 45 12.70 -1.85 -44.14
C GLU A 45 11.68 -1.11 -45.01
N LYS A 46 12.11 -0.56 -46.15
CA LYS A 46 11.25 0.18 -47.07
C LYS A 46 10.17 -0.73 -47.68
N GLU A 47 10.56 -1.88 -48.21
CA GLU A 47 9.62 -2.84 -48.79
C GLU A 47 8.64 -3.38 -47.75
N THR A 48 9.09 -3.53 -46.49
CA THR A 48 8.21 -3.91 -45.38
C THR A 48 7.19 -2.81 -45.12
N ALA A 49 7.59 -1.53 -45.05
CA ALA A 49 6.67 -0.41 -44.85
C ALA A 49 5.64 -0.31 -45.99
N ASP A 50 6.08 -0.40 -47.25
CA ASP A 50 5.21 -0.36 -48.43
C ASP A 50 4.19 -1.52 -48.41
N PHE A 51 4.65 -2.73 -48.06
CA PHE A 51 3.76 -3.88 -47.88
C PHE A 51 2.73 -3.64 -46.77
N LEU A 52 3.16 -3.18 -45.60
CA LEU A 52 2.27 -2.94 -44.46
C LEU A 52 1.19 -1.89 -44.78
N ILE A 53 1.56 -0.82 -45.48
CA ILE A 53 0.60 0.19 -45.98
C ILE A 53 -0.39 -0.45 -46.96
N SER A 54 0.08 -1.31 -47.87
CA SER A 54 -0.78 -1.95 -48.88
C SER A 54 -1.83 -2.88 -48.29
N ILE A 55 -1.54 -3.51 -47.14
CA ILE A 55 -2.45 -4.47 -46.48
C ILE A 55 -3.31 -3.85 -45.37
N THR A 56 -3.31 -2.53 -45.25
CA THR A 56 -4.02 -1.80 -44.19
C THR A 56 -5.07 -0.82 -44.73
N PRO A 57 -6.10 -1.32 -45.46
CA PRO A 57 -7.07 -0.46 -46.14
C PRO A 57 -8.00 0.29 -45.18
N ASP A 58 -8.21 -0.24 -43.97
CA ASP A 58 -9.12 0.30 -42.97
C ASP A 58 -8.47 0.36 -41.57
N LYS A 59 -9.21 0.87 -40.58
CA LYS A 59 -8.72 1.03 -39.22
C LYS A 59 -8.52 -0.30 -38.50
N ASP A 60 -9.45 -1.24 -38.63
CA ASP A 60 -9.40 -2.51 -37.89
C ASP A 60 -8.21 -3.35 -38.36
N ARG A 61 -7.96 -3.35 -39.68
CA ARG A 61 -6.79 -4.03 -40.24
C ARG A 61 -5.48 -3.38 -39.82
N ARG A 62 -5.42 -2.04 -39.73
CA ARG A 62 -4.26 -1.31 -39.16
C ARG A 62 -3.99 -1.73 -37.73
N ASP A 63 -5.03 -1.81 -36.90
CA ASP A 63 -4.90 -2.16 -35.49
C ASP A 63 -4.40 -3.61 -35.32
N GLN A 64 -4.90 -4.55 -36.13
CA GLN A 64 -4.37 -5.92 -36.20
C GLN A 64 -2.90 -5.96 -36.62
N VAL A 65 -2.53 -5.22 -37.68
CA VAL A 65 -1.15 -5.17 -38.17
C VAL A 65 -0.21 -4.54 -37.15
N ALA A 66 -0.61 -3.46 -36.49
CA ALA A 66 0.16 -2.84 -35.41
C ALA A 66 0.35 -3.80 -34.22
N ASN A 67 -0.70 -4.54 -33.86
CA ASN A 67 -0.63 -5.57 -32.82
C ASN A 67 0.33 -6.72 -33.22
N GLY A 68 0.28 -7.16 -34.48
CA GLY A 68 1.23 -8.14 -35.03
C GLY A 68 2.68 -7.63 -35.05
N LEU A 69 2.91 -6.35 -35.39
CA LEU A 69 4.23 -5.72 -35.35
C LEU A 69 4.78 -5.65 -33.93
N LEU A 70 3.95 -5.34 -32.94
CA LEU A 70 4.35 -5.37 -31.52
C LEU A 70 4.83 -6.76 -31.09
N PHE A 71 4.21 -7.84 -31.58
CA PHE A 71 4.71 -9.20 -31.34
C PHE A 71 6.14 -9.39 -31.87
N TYR A 72 6.42 -9.00 -33.12
CA TYR A 72 7.77 -9.14 -33.68
C TYR A 72 8.78 -8.23 -32.97
N LEU A 73 8.38 -6.99 -32.66
CA LEU A 73 9.18 -6.04 -31.90
C LEU A 73 9.63 -6.62 -30.55
N LEU A 74 8.75 -7.35 -29.86
CA LEU A 74 9.06 -7.95 -28.56
C LEU A 74 9.74 -9.31 -28.63
N THR A 75 9.70 -10.01 -29.76
CA THR A 75 10.21 -11.39 -29.85
C THR A 75 11.45 -11.53 -30.72
N ASP A 76 11.82 -10.50 -31.49
CA ASP A 76 12.98 -10.48 -32.38
C ASP A 76 13.78 -9.17 -32.19
N GLY A 77 14.68 -9.21 -31.21
CA GLY A 77 15.50 -8.06 -30.85
C GLY A 77 16.51 -7.63 -31.90
N VAL A 78 16.90 -8.51 -32.84
CA VAL A 78 17.85 -8.19 -33.91
C VAL A 78 17.25 -7.15 -34.85
N ASN A 79 15.96 -7.29 -35.16
CA ASN A 79 15.23 -6.41 -36.08
C ASN A 79 14.39 -5.34 -35.35
N PHE A 80 14.63 -5.12 -34.04
CA PHE A 80 13.85 -4.19 -33.23
C PHE A 80 13.65 -2.81 -33.89
N ASN A 81 14.75 -2.18 -34.34
CA ASN A 81 14.71 -0.84 -34.93
C ASN A 81 13.85 -0.80 -36.20
N LYS A 82 13.94 -1.85 -37.03
CA LYS A 82 13.12 -1.99 -38.24
C LYS A 82 11.65 -2.06 -37.87
N TYR A 83 11.27 -2.91 -36.91
CA TYR A 83 9.88 -3.05 -36.49
C TYR A 83 9.33 -1.80 -35.81
N PHE A 84 10.13 -1.10 -35.01
CA PHE A 84 9.73 0.16 -34.38
C PHE A 84 9.42 1.24 -35.41
N ARG A 85 10.27 1.39 -36.44
CA ARG A 85 10.03 2.33 -37.55
C ARG A 85 8.80 1.94 -38.36
N CYS A 86 8.63 0.66 -38.69
CA CYS A 86 7.43 0.17 -39.37
C CYS A 86 6.16 0.41 -38.54
N LEU A 87 6.23 0.21 -37.21
CA LEU A 87 5.12 0.51 -36.31
C LEU A 87 4.80 2.01 -36.30
N SER A 88 5.82 2.87 -36.34
CA SER A 88 5.66 4.33 -36.41
C SER A 88 4.91 4.76 -37.67
N VAL A 89 5.23 4.14 -38.82
CA VAL A 89 4.53 4.36 -40.10
C VAL A 89 3.06 3.96 -39.99
N ILE A 90 2.77 2.78 -39.41
CA ILE A 90 1.39 2.26 -39.31
C ILE A 90 0.57 3.02 -38.27
N ALA A 91 1.19 3.50 -37.20
CA ALA A 91 0.55 4.29 -36.16
C ALA A 91 0.05 5.67 -36.63
N ASN A 92 0.57 6.16 -37.77
CA ASN A 92 0.18 7.40 -38.45
C ASN A 92 -0.01 8.59 -37.48
N ASP A 93 1.07 8.91 -36.75
CA ASP A 93 1.22 9.98 -35.74
C ASP A 93 0.32 9.91 -34.49
N GLN A 94 -0.77 9.14 -34.50
CA GLN A 94 -1.71 9.11 -33.38
C GLN A 94 -1.32 8.12 -32.29
N TRP A 95 -0.61 7.03 -32.63
CA TRP A 95 -0.11 5.98 -31.72
C TRP A 95 -1.13 5.30 -30.79
N TYR A 96 -2.38 5.76 -30.76
CA TYR A 96 -3.38 5.40 -29.77
C TYR A 96 -3.60 3.89 -29.66
N ALA A 97 -3.86 3.21 -30.78
CA ALA A 97 -4.08 1.77 -30.79
C ALA A 97 -2.83 0.98 -30.36
N ALA A 98 -1.64 1.40 -30.82
CA ALA A 98 -0.37 0.79 -30.42
C ALA A 98 -0.13 0.95 -28.91
N LEU A 99 -0.37 2.14 -28.36
CA LEU A 99 -0.23 2.42 -26.93
C LEU A 99 -1.27 1.69 -26.07
N CYS A 100 -2.50 1.51 -26.56
CA CYS A 100 -3.49 0.65 -25.91
C CYS A 100 -3.01 -0.80 -25.83
N ASN A 101 -2.43 -1.33 -26.91
CA ASN A 101 -1.85 -2.67 -26.93
C ASN A 101 -0.64 -2.80 -25.98
N VAL A 102 0.22 -1.78 -25.90
CA VAL A 102 1.33 -1.74 -24.93
C VAL A 102 0.81 -1.72 -23.49
N ASN A 103 -0.23 -0.94 -23.20
CA ASN A 103 -0.89 -0.97 -21.89
C ASN A 103 -1.45 -2.36 -21.56
N MET A 104 -2.05 -3.04 -22.53
CA MET A 104 -2.53 -4.42 -22.35
C MET A 104 -1.39 -5.37 -21.97
N ILE A 105 -0.25 -5.25 -22.65
CA ILE A 105 0.95 -6.03 -22.32
C ILE A 105 1.42 -5.74 -20.88
N LEU A 106 1.51 -4.48 -20.49
CA LEU A 106 1.96 -4.08 -19.15
C LEU A 106 1.02 -4.54 -18.03
N ILE A 107 -0.30 -4.52 -18.27
CA ILE A 107 -1.31 -4.80 -17.24
C ILE A 107 -1.63 -6.30 -17.15
N GLU A 108 -1.68 -7.02 -18.26
CA GLU A 108 -2.12 -8.42 -18.30
C GLU A 108 -0.98 -9.41 -18.50
N LEU A 109 -0.03 -9.08 -19.37
CA LEU A 109 1.00 -10.03 -19.81
C LEU A 109 2.31 -9.87 -19.05
N TRP A 110 2.58 -8.72 -18.44
CA TRP A 110 3.88 -8.40 -17.84
C TRP A 110 4.42 -9.47 -16.89
N PRO A 111 3.64 -10.03 -15.94
CA PRO A 111 4.14 -11.07 -15.03
C PRO A 111 4.54 -12.36 -15.75
N LYS A 112 3.91 -12.63 -16.91
CA LYS A 112 4.13 -13.82 -17.73
C LYS A 112 5.08 -13.56 -18.90
N LEU A 113 5.44 -12.32 -19.18
CA LEU A 113 6.29 -11.96 -20.32
C LEU A 113 7.71 -12.51 -20.12
N HIS A 114 8.32 -13.02 -21.19
CA HIS A 114 9.72 -13.45 -21.14
C HIS A 114 10.66 -12.26 -20.80
N GLU A 115 11.78 -12.52 -20.11
CA GLU A 115 12.71 -11.45 -19.70
C GLU A 115 13.22 -10.65 -20.90
N SER A 116 13.66 -11.33 -21.97
CA SER A 116 14.09 -10.67 -23.20
C SER A 116 13.02 -9.77 -23.82
N CYS A 117 11.74 -10.14 -23.73
CA CYS A 117 10.63 -9.31 -24.20
C CYS A 117 10.43 -8.08 -23.30
N ARG A 118 10.66 -8.19 -21.99
CA ARG A 118 10.64 -7.03 -21.07
C ARG A 118 11.76 -6.05 -21.40
N GLU A 119 12.97 -6.54 -21.70
CA GLU A 119 14.08 -5.69 -22.14
C GLU A 119 13.75 -4.95 -23.44
N LEU A 120 13.15 -5.63 -24.42
CA LEU A 120 12.70 -4.99 -25.67
C LEU A 120 11.57 -3.99 -25.43
N MET A 121 10.69 -4.25 -24.45
CA MET A 121 9.69 -3.26 -24.03
C MET A 121 10.34 -2.02 -23.40
N LEU A 122 11.40 -2.17 -22.60
CA LEU A 122 12.15 -1.03 -22.08
C LEU A 122 12.81 -0.23 -23.21
N GLN A 123 13.35 -0.91 -24.22
CA GLN A 123 13.89 -0.27 -25.42
C GLN A 123 12.80 0.48 -26.21
N PHE A 124 11.58 -0.08 -26.29
CA PHE A 124 10.42 0.60 -26.89
C PHE A 124 10.16 1.95 -26.22
N PHE A 125 10.16 2.02 -24.89
CA PHE A 125 9.92 3.29 -24.19
C PHE A 125 11.03 4.32 -24.42
N ARG A 126 12.29 3.88 -24.51
CA ARG A 126 13.42 4.79 -24.86
C ARG A 126 13.20 5.43 -26.23
N GLU A 127 12.92 4.63 -27.26
CA GLU A 127 12.71 5.15 -28.62
C GLU A 127 11.40 5.95 -28.74
N ALA A 128 10.32 5.56 -28.04
CA ALA A 128 9.05 6.28 -28.07
C ALA A 128 9.15 7.68 -27.44
N VAL A 129 9.88 7.83 -26.33
CA VAL A 129 10.14 9.15 -25.73
C VAL A 129 11.03 10.00 -26.65
N LYS A 130 12.08 9.41 -27.22
CA LYS A 130 12.96 10.09 -28.18
C LYS A 130 12.22 10.60 -29.43
N LEU A 131 11.23 9.84 -29.91
CA LEU A 131 10.36 10.23 -31.04
C LEU A 131 9.25 11.22 -30.62
N ASN A 132 9.14 11.59 -29.35
CA ASN A 132 8.04 12.40 -28.80
C ASN A 132 6.65 11.81 -29.12
N VAL A 133 6.50 10.48 -28.96
CA VAL A 133 5.21 9.82 -29.18
C VAL A 133 4.12 10.46 -28.29
N PRO A 134 3.00 10.91 -28.87
CA PRO A 134 1.94 11.55 -28.09
C PRO A 134 1.38 10.63 -27.01
N LYS A 135 1.16 11.18 -25.81
CA LYS A 135 0.54 10.49 -24.65
C LYS A 135 1.34 9.30 -24.10
N ILE A 136 2.62 9.13 -24.47
CA ILE A 136 3.47 8.02 -23.99
C ILE A 136 3.60 8.00 -22.46
N GLU A 137 3.52 9.15 -21.78
CA GLU A 137 3.55 9.27 -20.32
C GLU A 137 2.45 8.45 -19.63
N ASN A 138 1.27 8.34 -20.26
CA ASN A 138 0.14 7.57 -19.72
C ASN A 138 0.41 6.06 -19.73
N VAL A 139 1.31 5.60 -20.59
CA VAL A 139 1.72 4.20 -20.70
C VAL A 139 2.94 3.92 -19.84
N ILE A 140 3.91 4.85 -19.77
CA ILE A 140 5.07 4.78 -18.87
C ILE A 140 4.60 4.64 -17.42
N MET A 141 3.51 5.29 -17.03
CA MET A 141 2.91 5.11 -15.71
C MET A 141 2.65 3.62 -15.38
N ASN A 142 2.16 2.82 -16.34
CA ASN A 142 1.95 1.38 -16.13
C ASN A 142 3.27 0.59 -16.10
N LEU A 143 4.30 1.05 -16.81
CA LEU A 143 5.65 0.49 -16.71
C LEU A 143 6.23 0.72 -15.31
N VAL A 144 6.13 1.94 -14.78
CA VAL A 144 6.56 2.28 -13.41
C VAL A 144 5.81 1.40 -12.40
N ARG A 145 4.48 1.32 -12.55
CA ARG A 145 3.61 0.48 -11.71
C ARG A 145 4.02 -0.99 -11.70
N SER A 146 4.54 -1.50 -12.82
CA SER A 146 4.98 -2.89 -12.96
C SER A 146 6.20 -3.25 -12.11
N ILE A 147 7.02 -2.25 -11.73
CA ILE A 147 8.22 -2.44 -10.90
C ILE A 147 7.82 -3.11 -9.58
N ASN A 148 6.75 -2.62 -8.95
CA ASN A 148 6.24 -3.15 -7.69
C ASN A 148 5.71 -4.59 -7.77
N GLY A 149 5.51 -5.14 -8.98
CA GLY A 149 5.11 -6.54 -9.17
C GLY A 149 6.28 -7.51 -9.31
N SER A 150 7.50 -7.02 -9.54
CA SER A 150 8.66 -7.90 -9.70
C SER A 150 9.11 -8.45 -8.34
N VAL A 151 9.23 -9.77 -8.23
CA VAL A 151 9.82 -10.43 -7.05
C VAL A 151 11.35 -10.50 -7.13
N GLU A 152 11.90 -10.45 -8.34
CA GLU A 152 13.34 -10.47 -8.60
C GLU A 152 13.94 -9.07 -8.45
N TRP A 153 14.85 -8.93 -7.49
CA TRP A 153 15.44 -7.65 -7.10
C TRP A 153 16.27 -7.00 -8.21
N ASN A 154 17.14 -7.78 -8.86
CA ASN A 154 18.00 -7.26 -9.93
C ASN A 154 17.19 -6.76 -11.14
N HIS A 155 16.12 -7.46 -11.50
CA HIS A 155 15.21 -7.03 -12.57
C HIS A 155 14.49 -5.73 -12.20
N LYS A 156 14.00 -5.65 -10.95
CA LYS A 156 13.37 -4.44 -10.41
C LYS A 156 14.30 -3.22 -10.54
N LEU A 157 15.54 -3.37 -10.10
CA LEU A 157 16.54 -2.30 -10.17
C LEU A 157 16.93 -1.94 -11.60
N ARG A 158 17.07 -2.92 -12.50
CA ARG A 158 17.35 -2.67 -13.92
C ARG A 158 16.22 -1.84 -14.56
N HIS A 159 14.96 -2.20 -14.31
CA HIS A 159 13.81 -1.46 -14.84
C HIS A 159 13.76 -0.05 -14.26
N ALA A 160 13.92 0.10 -12.95
CA ALA A 160 13.97 1.41 -12.30
C ALA A 160 15.09 2.28 -12.88
N HIS A 161 16.26 1.69 -13.14
CA HIS A 161 17.38 2.41 -13.76
C HIS A 161 17.04 2.90 -15.16
N VAL A 162 16.44 2.05 -16.02
CA VAL A 162 16.05 2.47 -17.36
C VAL A 162 15.04 3.62 -17.33
N ILE A 163 14.05 3.56 -16.45
CA ILE A 163 13.08 4.66 -16.30
C ILE A 163 13.78 5.93 -15.81
N ALA A 164 14.66 5.83 -14.80
CA ALA A 164 15.41 6.97 -14.31
C ALA A 164 16.31 7.58 -15.40
N SER A 165 16.97 6.75 -16.23
CA SER A 165 17.72 7.19 -17.41
C SER A 165 16.84 7.95 -18.39
N ILE A 166 15.66 7.43 -18.75
CA ILE A 166 14.73 8.12 -19.67
C ILE A 166 14.38 9.51 -19.11
N LEU A 167 14.07 9.61 -17.81
CA LEU A 167 13.70 10.88 -17.19
C LEU A 167 14.87 11.87 -17.14
N ASN A 168 16.06 11.40 -16.78
CA ASN A 168 17.25 12.25 -16.61
C ASN A 168 17.88 12.64 -17.96
N GLU A 169 17.79 11.80 -18.99
CA GLU A 169 18.30 12.09 -20.34
C GLU A 169 17.34 12.99 -21.15
N HIS A 170 16.06 13.02 -20.79
CA HIS A 170 15.01 13.76 -21.50
C HIS A 170 14.27 14.77 -20.60
N GLU A 171 15.00 15.55 -19.80
CA GLU A 171 14.42 16.55 -18.89
C GLU A 171 13.49 17.55 -19.59
N GLN A 172 13.83 17.99 -20.81
CA GLN A 172 12.97 18.89 -21.59
C GLN A 172 11.61 18.28 -21.94
N TRP A 173 11.59 16.97 -22.24
CA TRP A 173 10.35 16.24 -22.48
C TRP A 173 9.52 16.18 -21.19
N VAL A 174 10.14 15.90 -20.05
CA VAL A 174 9.48 15.92 -18.73
C VAL A 174 8.87 17.28 -18.41
N MET A 175 9.61 18.37 -18.69
CA MET A 175 9.13 19.74 -18.49
C MET A 175 7.93 20.07 -19.40
N GLY A 176 7.91 19.53 -20.63
CA GLY A 176 6.84 19.70 -21.60
C GLY A 176 5.57 18.88 -21.34
N LEU A 177 5.57 18.00 -20.34
CA LEU A 177 4.39 17.20 -20.00
C LEU A 177 3.22 18.08 -19.54
N LYS A 178 2.00 17.65 -19.86
CA LYS A 178 0.80 18.32 -19.37
C LYS A 178 0.77 18.31 -17.84
N PRO A 179 0.41 19.44 -17.19
CA PRO A 179 0.19 19.46 -15.75
C PRO A 179 -0.84 18.41 -15.34
N GLY A 180 -0.63 17.80 -14.18
CA GLY A 180 -1.52 16.80 -13.61
C GLY A 180 -1.25 15.37 -14.06
N THR A 181 -0.07 15.08 -14.61
CA THR A 181 0.24 13.72 -15.08
C THR A 181 0.50 12.76 -13.92
N PHE A 182 -0.27 11.67 -13.87
CA PHE A 182 -0.09 10.62 -12.86
C PHE A 182 1.24 9.86 -12.99
N MET A 183 1.90 9.93 -14.16
CA MET A 183 3.21 9.31 -14.35
C MET A 183 4.22 9.83 -13.33
N LEU A 184 4.29 11.15 -13.14
CA LEU A 184 5.25 11.77 -12.23
C LEU A 184 4.95 11.39 -10.78
N LEU A 185 3.68 11.35 -10.39
CA LEU A 185 3.29 10.88 -9.05
C LEU A 185 3.74 9.45 -8.81
N ASN A 186 3.52 8.57 -9.78
CA ASN A 186 3.90 7.17 -9.68
C ASN A 186 5.42 6.99 -9.62
N VAL A 187 6.18 7.80 -10.36
CA VAL A 187 7.65 7.82 -10.29
C VAL A 187 8.12 8.23 -8.91
N ILE A 188 7.61 9.35 -8.37
CA ILE A 188 8.03 9.85 -7.05
C ILE A 188 7.74 8.82 -5.96
N THR A 189 6.58 8.16 -5.99
CA THR A 189 6.23 7.16 -4.97
C THR A 189 7.05 5.89 -5.12
N THR A 190 7.13 5.34 -6.33
CA THR A 190 7.86 4.08 -6.60
C THR A 190 9.35 4.24 -6.33
N PHE A 191 9.98 5.29 -6.86
CA PHE A 191 11.39 5.55 -6.57
C PHE A 191 11.60 5.92 -5.11
N GLY A 192 10.66 6.66 -4.50
CA GLY A 192 10.72 7.06 -3.11
C GLY A 192 10.93 5.89 -2.15
N HIS A 193 10.12 4.83 -2.29
CA HIS A 193 10.28 3.65 -1.46
C HIS A 193 11.47 2.78 -1.88
N LEU A 194 11.80 2.66 -3.17
CA LEU A 194 12.95 1.84 -3.60
C LEU A 194 14.32 2.44 -3.22
N ILE A 195 14.44 3.77 -3.20
CA ILE A 195 15.69 4.44 -2.82
C ILE A 195 16.12 4.04 -1.40
N ILE A 196 15.17 3.82 -0.48
CA ILE A 196 15.50 3.45 0.90
C ILE A 196 16.04 2.02 1.01
N ASP A 197 15.61 1.14 0.11
CA ASP A 197 15.97 -0.27 0.13
C ASP A 197 17.32 -0.55 -0.55
N ILE A 198 17.92 0.46 -1.19
CA ILE A 198 19.27 0.40 -1.74
C ILE A 198 20.23 1.06 -0.75
N PRO A 199 21.11 0.28 -0.07
CA PRO A 199 22.10 0.83 0.82
C PRO A 199 23.08 1.74 0.08
N ALA A 200 23.50 2.82 0.75
CA ALA A 200 24.54 3.71 0.24
C ALA A 200 25.87 2.95 0.08
N GLY A 201 26.52 3.12 -1.07
CA GLY A 201 27.78 2.43 -1.40
C GLY A 201 27.61 0.97 -1.81
N SER A 202 26.37 0.51 -2.02
CA SER A 202 26.11 -0.81 -2.59
C SER A 202 26.50 -0.87 -4.08
N PRO A 203 26.62 -2.07 -4.68
CA PRO A 203 26.83 -2.22 -6.13
C PRO A 203 25.78 -1.54 -7.01
N PHE A 204 24.63 -1.15 -6.42
CA PHE A 204 23.52 -0.50 -7.10
C PHE A 204 23.48 1.02 -6.86
N GLU A 205 24.55 1.63 -6.35
CA GLU A 205 24.60 3.07 -6.07
C GLU A 205 24.28 3.92 -7.30
N ASN A 206 24.74 3.52 -8.49
CA ASN A 206 24.41 4.24 -9.74
C ASN A 206 22.90 4.26 -10.01
N VAL A 207 22.19 3.17 -9.72
CA VAL A 207 20.73 3.09 -9.87
C VAL A 207 20.05 3.98 -8.84
N ARG A 208 20.50 3.91 -7.59
CA ARG A 208 20.01 4.73 -6.49
C ARG A 208 20.16 6.22 -6.78
N MET A 209 21.34 6.65 -7.23
CA MET A 209 21.63 8.04 -7.58
C MET A 209 20.80 8.53 -8.76
N ALA A 210 20.61 7.70 -9.79
CA ALA A 210 19.74 8.04 -10.92
C ALA A 210 18.29 8.29 -10.47
N MET A 211 17.75 7.43 -9.58
CA MET A 211 16.41 7.63 -9.01
C MET A 211 16.32 8.89 -8.14
N ILE A 212 17.33 9.15 -7.29
CA ILE A 212 17.40 10.37 -6.48
C ILE A 212 17.38 11.61 -7.38
N GLN A 213 18.17 11.61 -8.45
CA GLN A 213 18.19 12.71 -9.43
C GLN A 213 16.81 12.94 -10.04
N SER A 214 16.13 11.88 -10.49
CA SER A 214 14.78 12.00 -11.07
C SER A 214 13.78 12.56 -10.05
N VAL A 215 13.76 12.05 -8.81
CA VAL A 215 12.83 12.53 -7.77
C VAL A 215 13.10 13.99 -7.42
N VAL A 216 14.37 14.38 -7.24
CA VAL A 216 14.78 15.76 -6.96
C VAL A 216 14.39 16.69 -8.10
N PHE A 217 14.66 16.29 -9.35
CA PHE A 217 14.31 17.06 -10.54
C PHE A 217 12.80 17.31 -10.63
N ILE A 218 11.99 16.26 -10.46
CA ILE A 218 10.54 16.38 -10.54
C ILE A 218 10.00 17.31 -9.43
N ILE A 219 10.44 17.12 -8.18
CA ILE A 219 9.92 17.94 -7.07
C ILE A 219 10.34 19.41 -7.22
N ARG A 220 11.57 19.71 -7.66
CA ARG A 220 12.03 21.10 -7.81
C ARG A 220 11.47 21.81 -9.04
N ASN A 221 11.30 21.12 -10.16
CA ASN A 221 10.95 21.76 -11.44
C ASN A 221 9.48 21.55 -11.85
N ARG A 222 8.80 20.56 -11.27
CA ARG A 222 7.40 20.19 -11.56
C ARG A 222 6.60 20.08 -10.25
N PHE A 223 6.82 21.01 -9.31
CA PHE A 223 6.19 20.96 -7.99
C PHE A 223 4.66 20.95 -8.05
N THR A 224 4.05 21.62 -9.02
CA THR A 224 2.59 21.60 -9.24
C THR A 224 2.03 20.21 -9.49
N ASP A 225 2.82 19.30 -10.08
CA ASP A 225 2.45 17.90 -10.18
C ASP A 225 2.77 17.19 -8.87
N ALA A 226 3.98 17.34 -8.33
CA ALA A 226 4.41 16.67 -7.10
C ALA A 226 3.47 16.95 -5.92
N CYS A 227 2.96 18.17 -5.78
CA CYS A 227 2.05 18.57 -4.71
C CYS A 227 0.68 17.87 -4.77
N MET A 228 0.31 17.28 -5.92
CA MET A 228 -0.91 16.46 -6.02
C MET A 228 -0.84 15.18 -5.18
N LEU A 229 0.36 14.73 -4.77
CA LEU A 229 0.51 13.67 -3.78
C LEU A 229 0.02 14.09 -2.38
N GLY A 230 -0.08 15.39 -2.12
CA GLY A 230 -0.51 15.93 -0.83
C GLY A 230 0.34 15.39 0.32
N ARG A 231 -0.33 14.77 1.29
CA ARG A 231 0.29 14.15 2.47
C ARG A 231 1.31 13.07 2.13
N ASP A 232 1.11 12.33 1.04
CA ASP A 232 2.06 11.29 0.64
C ASP A 232 3.41 11.87 0.18
N LEU A 233 3.45 13.12 -0.32
CA LEU A 233 4.71 13.80 -0.58
C LEU A 233 5.50 14.00 0.72
N LEU A 234 4.82 14.38 1.81
CA LEU A 234 5.46 14.56 3.11
C LEU A 234 6.02 13.24 3.65
N LEU A 235 5.28 12.13 3.53
CA LEU A 235 5.79 10.80 3.90
C LEU A 235 7.08 10.46 3.14
N ILE A 236 7.11 10.69 1.82
CA ILE A 236 8.28 10.39 1.00
C ILE A 236 9.48 11.25 1.42
N LEU A 237 9.28 12.56 1.58
CA LEU A 237 10.35 13.47 2.00
C LEU A 237 10.85 13.14 3.42
N MET A 238 9.94 12.82 4.36
CA MET A 238 10.31 12.38 5.71
C MET A 238 11.15 11.10 5.68
N ARG A 239 10.74 10.11 4.89
CA ARG A 239 11.45 8.83 4.78
C ARG A 239 12.86 8.99 4.22
N LEU A 240 13.01 9.90 3.26
CA LEU A 240 14.25 10.16 2.54
C LEU A 240 15.07 11.34 3.10
N ALA A 241 14.67 11.90 4.26
CA ALA A 241 15.26 13.13 4.80
C ALA A 241 16.76 13.06 5.12
N LYS A 242 17.34 11.86 5.21
CA LYS A 242 18.79 11.66 5.38
C LYS A 242 19.60 11.86 4.09
N ILE A 243 18.94 11.90 2.93
CA ILE A 243 19.57 12.15 1.63
C ILE A 243 19.75 13.67 1.48
N PRO A 244 20.98 14.19 1.31
CA PRO A 244 21.23 15.63 1.35
C PRO A 244 20.38 16.45 0.38
N GLN A 245 20.21 15.96 -0.86
CA GLN A 245 19.43 16.64 -1.89
C GLN A 245 17.93 16.73 -1.53
N ILE A 246 17.39 15.67 -0.91
CA ILE A 246 16.00 15.63 -0.44
C ILE A 246 15.84 16.48 0.83
N ASN A 247 16.82 16.44 1.72
CA ASN A 247 16.85 17.29 2.92
C ASN A 247 16.80 18.77 2.55
N ALA A 248 17.56 19.18 1.53
CA ALA A 248 17.52 20.56 1.04
C ALA A 248 16.12 20.97 0.56
N ILE A 249 15.40 20.07 -0.13
CA ILE A 249 13.99 20.32 -0.52
C ILE A 249 13.12 20.46 0.73
N TRP A 250 13.26 19.56 1.72
CA TRP A 250 12.50 19.62 2.96
C TRP A 250 12.72 20.94 3.72
N VAL A 251 13.98 21.38 3.83
CA VAL A 251 14.33 22.67 4.44
C VAL A 251 13.72 23.83 3.66
N ASP A 252 13.83 23.84 2.33
CA ASP A 252 13.21 24.86 1.48
C ASP A 252 11.69 24.90 1.67
N LEU A 253 11.03 23.74 1.73
CA LEU A 253 9.58 23.60 1.89
C LEU A 253 9.09 24.18 3.22
N VAL A 254 9.83 23.96 4.29
CA VAL A 254 9.49 24.46 5.63
C VAL A 254 9.83 25.94 5.80
N THR A 255 10.98 26.38 5.28
CA THR A 255 11.47 27.75 5.49
C THR A 255 10.93 28.76 4.48
N ASN A 256 10.61 28.31 3.26
CA ASN A 256 10.16 29.14 2.15
C ASN A 256 9.00 28.49 1.37
N PRO A 257 7.88 28.10 2.03
CA PRO A 257 6.77 27.38 1.40
C PRO A 257 6.15 28.13 0.20
N SER A 258 6.16 29.47 0.22
CA SER A 258 5.63 30.29 -0.88
C SER A 258 6.37 30.11 -2.21
N LYS A 259 7.65 29.70 -2.19
CA LYS A 259 8.40 29.34 -3.42
C LYS A 259 7.80 28.14 -4.14
N PHE A 260 7.06 27.32 -3.42
CA PHE A 260 6.38 26.13 -3.92
C PHE A 260 4.88 26.39 -4.17
N GLY A 261 4.42 27.65 -4.04
CA GLY A 261 3.00 27.99 -4.16
C GLY A 261 2.15 27.54 -2.97
N LEU A 262 2.78 27.23 -1.83
CA LEU A 262 2.10 26.88 -0.58
C LEU A 262 1.93 28.14 0.26
N ASN A 263 0.71 28.68 0.32
CA ASN A 263 0.40 29.94 0.97
C ASN A 263 0.24 29.78 2.48
N ASP A 264 -0.34 28.66 2.93
CA ASP A 264 -0.56 28.37 4.35
C ASP A 264 0.57 27.52 4.96
N GLY A 265 1.66 27.33 4.22
CA GLY A 265 2.75 26.44 4.62
C GLY A 265 2.53 25.00 4.19
N ILE A 266 3.19 24.06 4.87
CA ILE A 266 3.08 22.63 4.55
C ILE A 266 1.67 22.07 4.76
N GLU A 267 0.87 22.77 5.56
CA GLU A 267 -0.52 22.49 5.88
C GLU A 267 -1.43 22.53 4.64
N ASP A 268 -1.04 23.24 3.57
CA ASP A 268 -1.74 23.16 2.27
C ASP A 268 -1.76 21.74 1.71
N LEU A 269 -0.69 20.96 1.94
CA LEU A 269 -0.62 19.57 1.50
C LEU A 269 -1.56 18.65 2.28
N PHE A 270 -2.05 19.07 3.45
CA PHE A 270 -3.00 18.29 4.24
C PHE A 270 -4.38 18.24 3.58
N ARG A 271 -4.74 19.26 2.81
CA ARG A 271 -6.04 19.39 2.12
C ARG A 271 -6.10 18.57 0.83
N CYS A 272 -4.94 18.22 0.27
CA CYS A 272 -4.83 17.46 -0.96
C CYS A 272 -5.08 15.96 -0.70
N ASN A 273 -6.27 15.48 -1.09
CA ASN A 273 -6.55 14.04 -1.15
C ASN A 273 -6.12 13.49 -2.51
N ALA A 274 -4.96 12.85 -2.56
CA ALA A 274 -4.38 12.37 -3.80
C ALA A 274 -5.16 11.14 -4.33
N ASN A 275 -5.95 11.30 -5.40
CA ASN A 275 -6.63 10.18 -6.07
C ASN A 275 -5.68 9.41 -7.01
N PHE A 276 -4.59 8.85 -6.45
CA PHE A 276 -3.58 8.09 -7.20
C PHE A 276 -3.38 6.66 -6.70
N TYR A 277 -4.13 6.23 -5.68
CA TYR A 277 -3.97 4.90 -5.09
C TYR A 277 -4.05 3.76 -6.12
N GLY A 278 -4.88 3.93 -7.16
CA GLY A 278 -5.06 2.95 -8.24
C GLY A 278 -3.79 2.61 -9.02
N VAL A 279 -2.75 3.45 -8.96
CA VAL A 279 -1.46 3.21 -9.64
C VAL A 279 -0.29 2.93 -8.68
N ARG A 280 -0.51 3.00 -7.37
CA ARG A 280 0.54 2.82 -6.34
C ARG A 280 1.10 1.39 -6.30
N LEU A 281 0.23 0.39 -6.39
CA LEU A 281 0.62 -1.02 -6.41
C LEU A 281 0.58 -1.57 -7.83
N SER A 282 1.37 -2.62 -8.11
CA SER A 282 1.29 -3.30 -9.41
C SER A 282 -0.13 -3.80 -9.72
N ALA A 283 -0.44 -3.98 -11.01
CA ALA A 283 -1.76 -4.48 -11.42
C ALA A 283 -2.07 -5.86 -10.80
N GLU A 284 -1.07 -6.73 -10.69
CA GLU A 284 -1.20 -8.04 -10.06
C GLU A 284 -1.49 -7.94 -8.55
N MET A 285 -0.72 -7.11 -7.83
CA MET A 285 -0.94 -6.90 -6.40
C MET A 285 -2.33 -6.34 -6.13
N ALA A 286 -2.73 -5.32 -6.89
CA ALA A 286 -4.06 -4.70 -6.74
C ALA A 286 -5.18 -5.72 -6.97
N LYS A 287 -5.10 -6.55 -8.03
CA LYS A 287 -6.09 -7.61 -8.32
C LYS A 287 -6.17 -8.64 -7.19
N LYS A 288 -5.02 -9.13 -6.69
CA LYS A 288 -4.99 -10.11 -5.59
C LYS A 288 -5.53 -9.53 -4.29
N LEU A 289 -5.16 -8.29 -3.96
CA LEU A 289 -5.65 -7.60 -2.77
C LEU A 289 -7.16 -7.33 -2.87
N GLU A 290 -7.66 -6.84 -4.01
CA GLU A 290 -9.09 -6.63 -4.24
C GLU A 290 -9.87 -7.93 -4.15
N PHE A 291 -9.34 -9.05 -4.65
CA PHE A 291 -9.95 -10.37 -4.45
C PHE A 291 -10.04 -10.74 -2.96
N ILE A 292 -8.97 -10.53 -2.19
CA ILE A 292 -8.96 -10.83 -0.75
C ILE A 292 -10.00 -10.00 0.00
N ILE A 293 -10.06 -8.70 -0.27
CA ILE A 293 -10.95 -7.78 0.46
C ILE A 293 -12.41 -7.94 0.02
N CYS A 294 -12.67 -8.10 -1.29
CA CYS A 294 -14.02 -8.04 -1.84
C CYS A 294 -14.69 -9.42 -2.02
N GLN A 295 -13.92 -10.51 -2.14
CA GLN A 295 -14.46 -11.81 -2.56
C GLN A 295 -14.20 -12.93 -1.54
N CYS A 296 -13.12 -12.85 -0.74
CA CYS A 296 -12.81 -13.89 0.23
C CYS A 296 -13.73 -13.82 1.46
N LYS A 297 -14.27 -14.98 1.84
CA LYS A 297 -14.92 -15.17 3.13
C LYS A 297 -13.92 -14.94 4.27
N PRO A 298 -14.35 -14.43 5.44
CA PRO A 298 -13.44 -14.10 6.55
C PRO A 298 -12.49 -15.24 6.96
N ASN A 299 -12.98 -16.48 7.00
CA ASN A 299 -12.18 -17.66 7.37
C ASN A 299 -11.10 -18.07 6.33
N ALA A 300 -11.17 -17.55 5.11
CA ALA A 300 -10.19 -17.83 4.06
C ALA A 300 -9.16 -16.70 3.92
N GLN A 301 -9.44 -15.50 4.45
CA GLN A 301 -8.60 -14.31 4.26
C GLN A 301 -7.17 -14.53 4.79
N ASP A 302 -7.00 -15.21 5.93
CA ASP A 302 -5.68 -15.54 6.50
C ASP A 302 -4.78 -16.24 5.49
N LYS A 303 -5.30 -17.29 4.83
CA LYS A 303 -4.50 -18.10 3.91
C LYS A 303 -4.15 -17.34 2.63
N HIS A 304 -5.09 -16.56 2.11
CA HIS A 304 -4.82 -15.72 0.94
C HIS A 304 -3.85 -14.59 1.25
N PHE A 305 -3.94 -13.99 2.44
CA PHE A 305 -2.95 -13.02 2.91
C PHE A 305 -1.57 -13.64 3.05
N GLU A 306 -1.46 -14.87 3.57
CA GLU A 306 -0.20 -15.60 3.65
C GLU A 306 0.44 -15.75 2.25
N TRP A 307 -0.33 -16.15 1.24
CA TRP A 307 0.14 -16.23 -0.15
C TRP A 307 0.53 -14.87 -0.71
N PHE A 308 -0.27 -13.83 -0.45
CA PHE A 308 0.03 -12.47 -0.86
C PHE A 308 1.38 -11.99 -0.26
N SER A 309 1.53 -12.11 1.06
CA SER A 309 2.72 -11.72 1.80
C SER A 309 3.95 -12.50 1.33
N ASN A 310 3.82 -13.82 1.16
CA ASN A 310 4.90 -14.67 0.67
C ASN A 310 5.33 -14.33 -0.77
N THR A 311 4.41 -13.82 -1.59
CA THR A 311 4.73 -13.41 -2.95
C THR A 311 5.43 -12.06 -2.98
N PHE A 312 4.92 -11.06 -2.27
CA PHE A 312 5.33 -9.67 -2.49
C PHE A 312 6.26 -9.09 -1.41
N PHE A 313 6.25 -9.61 -0.18
CA PHE A 313 6.99 -9.02 0.93
C PHE A 313 8.25 -9.77 1.35
N ARG A 314 8.66 -10.80 0.59
CA ARG A 314 9.88 -11.57 0.86
C ARG A 314 11.15 -10.98 0.24
N GLY A 315 11.00 -10.11 -0.76
CA GLY A 315 12.14 -9.46 -1.42
C GLY A 315 12.82 -8.40 -0.54
N PRO A 316 13.99 -7.86 -0.96
CA PRO A 316 14.69 -6.80 -0.24
C PRO A 316 13.85 -5.54 0.02
N ASP A 317 12.93 -5.20 -0.89
CA ASP A 317 12.00 -4.07 -0.75
C ASP A 317 10.67 -4.43 -0.08
N GLY A 318 10.53 -5.67 0.39
CA GLY A 318 9.30 -6.15 1.03
C GLY A 318 8.78 -5.26 2.17
N PRO A 319 9.64 -4.73 3.07
CA PRO A 319 9.20 -3.82 4.12
C PRO A 319 8.66 -2.48 3.59
N SER A 320 9.32 -1.87 2.60
CA SER A 320 8.87 -0.60 2.04
C SER A 320 7.59 -0.78 1.21
N LEU A 321 7.50 -1.86 0.44
CA LEU A 321 6.33 -2.23 -0.35
C LEU A 321 5.11 -2.56 0.54
N ARG A 322 5.34 -3.07 1.75
CA ARG A 322 4.29 -3.23 2.76
C ARG A 322 3.69 -1.88 3.17
N ALA A 323 4.52 -0.86 3.38
CA ALA A 323 4.04 0.49 3.68
C ALA A 323 3.21 1.08 2.51
N GLU A 324 3.64 0.86 1.27
CA GLU A 324 2.86 1.23 0.08
C GLU A 324 1.51 0.48 0.02
N THR A 325 1.50 -0.78 0.42
CA THR A 325 0.27 -1.59 0.49
C THR A 325 -0.69 -1.08 1.58
N ILE A 326 -0.17 -0.63 2.72
CA ILE A 326 -0.97 0.03 3.75
C ILE A 326 -1.67 1.27 3.19
N ARG A 327 -0.91 2.18 2.53
CA ARG A 327 -1.50 3.38 1.92
C ARG A 327 -2.55 3.03 0.88
N TYR A 328 -2.31 2.00 0.06
CA TYR A 328 -3.29 1.52 -0.90
C TYR A 328 -4.61 1.12 -0.23
N VAL A 329 -4.57 0.33 0.84
CA VAL A 329 -5.78 -0.16 1.54
C VAL A 329 -6.56 0.98 2.19
N LEU A 330 -5.87 1.98 2.76
CA LEU A 330 -6.49 3.17 3.33
C LEU A 330 -7.30 3.93 2.28
N TYR A 331 -6.80 4.06 1.05
CA TYR A 331 -7.51 4.75 -0.04
C TYR A 331 -8.39 3.83 -0.90
N PHE A 332 -8.35 2.51 -0.71
CA PHE A 332 -9.18 1.56 -1.44
C PHE A 332 -10.64 1.66 -0.99
N PHE A 333 -11.37 2.57 -1.60
CA PHE A 333 -12.78 2.83 -1.31
C PHE A 333 -13.54 3.15 -2.59
N LYS A 334 -14.76 2.62 -2.70
CA LYS A 334 -15.73 2.96 -3.73
C LYS A 334 -17.06 3.28 -3.01
N PRO A 335 -17.83 4.27 -3.48
CA PRO A 335 -19.21 4.41 -3.04
C PRO A 335 -19.94 3.06 -3.18
N ASP A 336 -20.82 2.75 -2.23
CA ASP A 336 -21.65 1.53 -2.22
C ASP A 336 -20.90 0.21 -1.95
N MET A 337 -19.68 0.25 -1.42
CA MET A 337 -19.03 -0.95 -0.90
C MET A 337 -19.89 -1.62 0.19
N PRO A 338 -20.15 -2.93 0.10
CA PRO A 338 -20.88 -3.67 1.14
C PRO A 338 -20.17 -3.59 2.50
N ALA A 339 -20.93 -3.66 3.59
CA ALA A 339 -20.39 -3.58 4.96
C ALA A 339 -19.27 -4.60 5.23
N HIS A 340 -19.39 -5.83 4.70
CA HIS A 340 -18.35 -6.86 4.86
C HIS A 340 -17.03 -6.49 4.17
N VAL A 341 -17.07 -5.73 3.07
CA VAL A 341 -15.87 -5.24 2.36
C VAL A 341 -15.20 -4.13 3.17
N LEU A 342 -15.98 -3.23 3.77
CA LEU A 342 -15.46 -2.20 4.67
C LEU A 342 -14.77 -2.81 5.90
N GLU A 343 -15.36 -3.85 6.50
CA GLU A 343 -14.75 -4.60 7.60
C GLU A 343 -13.47 -5.35 7.17
N ALA A 344 -13.48 -5.97 5.98
CA ALA A 344 -12.33 -6.67 5.44
C ALA A 344 -11.10 -5.76 5.22
N ARG A 345 -11.30 -4.46 4.93
CA ARG A 345 -10.20 -3.48 4.86
C ARG A 345 -9.47 -3.36 6.20
N GLY A 346 -10.21 -3.27 7.31
CA GLY A 346 -9.65 -3.22 8.67
C GLY A 346 -8.89 -4.50 9.01
N HIS A 347 -9.43 -5.67 8.63
CA HIS A 347 -8.74 -6.96 8.77
C HIS A 347 -7.44 -7.03 7.97
N PHE A 348 -7.44 -6.57 6.72
CA PHE A 348 -6.23 -6.57 5.90
C PHE A 348 -5.14 -5.65 6.48
N LEU A 349 -5.51 -4.47 6.98
CA LEU A 349 -4.58 -3.59 7.71
C LEU A 349 -4.02 -4.26 8.97
N TYR A 350 -4.87 -4.97 9.72
CA TYR A 350 -4.45 -5.76 10.88
C TYR A 350 -3.39 -6.80 10.48
N TYR A 351 -3.59 -7.55 9.39
CA TYR A 351 -2.58 -8.51 8.93
C TYR A 351 -1.28 -7.85 8.49
N LEU A 352 -1.35 -6.72 7.77
CA LEU A 352 -0.16 -5.99 7.32
C LEU A 352 0.70 -5.54 8.50
N LEU A 353 0.09 -5.01 9.57
CA LEU A 353 0.81 -4.53 10.74
C LEU A 353 1.28 -5.66 11.67
N THR A 354 0.48 -6.71 11.81
CA THR A 354 0.78 -7.76 12.79
C THR A 354 1.72 -8.85 12.26
N SER A 355 1.89 -8.95 10.94
CA SER A 355 2.82 -9.87 10.25
C SER A 355 4.19 -9.27 9.93
N ILE A 356 4.51 -8.05 10.41
CA ILE A 356 5.85 -7.49 10.27
C ILE A 356 6.85 -8.39 11.00
N PRO A 357 7.95 -8.82 10.36
CA PRO A 357 8.94 -9.68 10.98
C PRO A 357 9.51 -9.07 12.28
N PRO A 358 9.79 -9.91 13.30
CA PRO A 358 10.55 -9.46 14.46
C PRO A 358 11.94 -8.96 14.02
N ASN A 359 12.56 -8.06 14.79
CA ASN A 359 13.85 -7.42 14.48
C ASN A 359 13.84 -6.44 13.31
N SER A 360 12.67 -5.90 12.96
CA SER A 360 12.50 -4.84 11.93
C SER A 360 11.95 -3.55 12.56
N ASP A 361 12.59 -3.05 13.62
CA ASP A 361 12.03 -1.96 14.44
C ASP A 361 11.79 -0.67 13.65
N VAL A 362 12.72 -0.29 12.78
CA VAL A 362 12.57 0.88 11.89
C VAL A 362 11.33 0.75 11.01
N GLU A 363 11.07 -0.44 10.49
CA GLU A 363 9.93 -0.69 9.59
C GLU A 363 8.62 -0.84 10.33
N GLN A 364 8.65 -1.39 11.54
CA GLN A 364 7.48 -1.37 12.42
C GLN A 364 7.09 0.08 12.75
N GLN A 365 8.04 0.94 13.11
CA GLN A 365 7.75 2.35 13.38
C GLN A 365 7.29 3.08 12.11
N TRP A 366 7.88 2.78 10.96
CA TRP A 366 7.46 3.37 9.70
C TRP A 366 6.04 2.99 9.29
N CYS A 367 5.68 1.71 9.39
CA CYS A 367 4.31 1.27 9.12
C CYS A 367 3.31 1.93 10.07
N LYS A 368 3.67 2.17 11.33
CA LYS A 368 2.85 2.95 12.27
C LYS A 368 2.67 4.39 11.79
N THR A 369 3.74 5.06 11.35
CA THR A 369 3.68 6.41 10.77
C THR A 369 2.66 6.46 9.63
N VAL A 370 2.83 5.54 8.67
CA VAL A 370 2.08 5.48 7.41
C VAL A 370 0.58 5.19 7.63
N VAL A 371 0.25 4.35 8.63
CA VAL A 371 -1.14 4.07 9.03
C VAL A 371 -1.80 5.29 9.67
N TRP A 372 -1.10 5.98 10.57
CA TRP A 372 -1.65 7.11 11.31
C TRP A 372 -1.52 8.44 10.58
N PHE A 373 -0.83 8.50 9.45
CA PHE A 373 -0.47 9.78 8.85
C PHE A 373 -1.68 10.63 8.47
N ASP A 374 -2.75 10.01 7.95
CA ASP A 374 -3.98 10.73 7.61
C ASP A 374 -4.77 11.22 8.82
N TRP A 375 -4.57 10.60 9.99
CA TRP A 375 -5.08 11.12 11.26
C TRP A 375 -4.25 12.29 11.76
N LEU A 376 -2.93 12.14 11.72
CA LEU A 376 -1.96 13.15 12.17
C LEU A 376 -2.02 14.43 11.33
N THR A 377 -2.44 14.31 10.08
CA THR A 377 -2.57 15.42 9.13
C THR A 377 -4.00 15.62 8.63
N TYR A 378 -4.98 15.12 9.39
CA TYR A 378 -6.40 15.20 9.04
C TYR A 378 -6.84 16.64 8.76
N ASP A 379 -7.69 16.77 7.75
CA ASP A 379 -8.34 17.99 7.32
C ASP A 379 -9.81 17.65 7.06
N PRO A 380 -10.77 18.57 7.30
CA PRO A 380 -12.19 18.31 7.08
C PRO A 380 -12.56 17.86 5.66
N HIS A 381 -11.73 18.16 4.64
CA HIS A 381 -11.96 17.67 3.28
C HIS A 381 -11.61 16.18 3.11
N THR A 382 -10.92 15.56 4.07
CA THR A 382 -10.59 14.14 4.03
C THR A 382 -11.79 13.28 4.37
N SER A 383 -12.12 12.41 3.42
CA SER A 383 -13.16 11.41 3.60
C SER A 383 -12.89 10.55 4.83
N VAL A 384 -13.89 10.43 5.70
CA VAL A 384 -13.83 9.57 6.88
C VAL A 384 -13.51 8.11 6.51
N GLN A 385 -13.88 7.69 5.30
CA GLN A 385 -13.62 6.34 4.77
C GLN A 385 -12.12 6.03 4.55
N PHE A 386 -11.25 7.04 4.60
CA PHE A 386 -9.80 6.87 4.53
C PHE A 386 -9.15 6.75 5.91
N VAL A 387 -9.79 7.26 6.96
CA VAL A 387 -9.26 7.26 8.34
C VAL A 387 -9.93 6.23 9.25
N GLU A 388 -11.21 5.92 9.01
CA GLU A 388 -11.98 4.91 9.75
C GLU A 388 -11.36 3.50 9.73
N PRO A 389 -10.73 3.01 8.64
CA PRO A 389 -10.18 1.65 8.61
C PRO A 389 -9.13 1.40 9.69
N VAL A 390 -8.47 2.45 10.18
CA VAL A 390 -7.52 2.39 11.30
C VAL A 390 -8.23 2.00 12.60
N ILE A 391 -9.42 2.54 12.86
CA ILE A 391 -10.22 2.19 14.05
C ILE A 391 -10.81 0.79 13.92
N SER A 392 -11.27 0.42 12.73
CA SER A 392 -11.72 -0.95 12.44
C SER A 392 -10.59 -1.96 12.71
N MET A 393 -9.38 -1.67 12.22
CA MET A 393 -8.17 -2.46 12.51
C MET A 393 -7.85 -2.53 14.00
N LEU A 394 -7.93 -1.42 14.73
CA LEU A 394 -7.68 -1.40 16.18
C LEU A 394 -8.68 -2.26 16.96
N ARG A 395 -9.95 -2.25 16.59
CA ARG A 395 -10.97 -3.12 17.20
C ARG A 395 -10.60 -4.59 17.05
N ILE A 396 -10.19 -4.99 15.85
CA ILE A 396 -9.74 -6.36 15.55
C ILE A 396 -8.47 -6.68 16.36
N ALA A 397 -7.51 -5.75 16.41
CA ALA A 397 -6.29 -5.91 17.18
C ALA A 397 -6.56 -6.01 18.69
N LEU A 398 -7.52 -5.27 19.24
CA LEU A 398 -7.89 -5.37 20.66
C LEU A 398 -8.49 -6.73 21.00
N ALA A 399 -9.25 -7.34 20.10
CA ALA A 399 -9.82 -8.66 20.32
C ALA A 399 -8.77 -9.79 20.22
N ASN A 400 -7.76 -9.65 19.35
CA ASN A 400 -6.83 -10.72 19.02
C ASN A 400 -5.43 -10.56 19.64
N LEU A 401 -4.90 -9.32 19.68
CA LEU A 401 -3.56 -8.97 20.15
C LEU A 401 -3.55 -7.61 20.89
N PRO A 402 -4.13 -7.52 22.12
CA PRO A 402 -4.31 -6.25 22.84
C PRO A 402 -3.03 -5.42 23.03
N SER A 403 -1.87 -6.08 23.20
CA SER A 403 -0.58 -5.40 23.34
C SER A 403 -0.18 -4.62 22.08
N LYS A 404 -0.45 -5.17 20.88
CA LYS A 404 -0.20 -4.47 19.62
C LYS A 404 -1.14 -3.28 19.45
N ALA A 405 -2.42 -3.43 19.78
CA ALA A 405 -3.37 -2.31 19.75
C ALA A 405 -2.94 -1.16 20.67
N THR A 406 -2.51 -1.49 21.90
CA THR A 406 -1.99 -0.52 22.86
C THR A 406 -0.76 0.22 22.30
N ALA A 407 0.18 -0.51 21.71
CA ALA A 407 1.36 0.08 21.10
C ALA A 407 1.05 0.98 19.87
N MET A 408 -0.04 0.74 19.14
CA MET A 408 -0.50 1.62 18.05
C MET A 408 -1.10 2.92 18.60
N LEU A 409 -1.89 2.84 19.67
CA LEU A 409 -2.49 4.00 20.33
C LEU A 409 -1.43 4.87 21.01
N GLU A 410 -0.48 4.25 21.72
CA GLU A 410 0.64 4.97 22.33
C GLU A 410 1.48 5.69 21.29
N TYR A 411 1.70 5.07 20.14
CA TYR A 411 2.44 5.67 19.03
C TYR A 411 1.80 6.97 18.56
N VAL A 412 0.49 7.00 18.27
CA VAL A 412 -0.18 8.20 17.77
C VAL A 412 -0.18 9.33 18.82
N CYS A 413 -0.42 9.00 20.09
CA CYS A 413 -0.37 9.96 21.19
C CYS A 413 1.02 10.64 21.30
N LYS A 414 2.10 9.86 21.20
CA LYS A 414 3.47 10.39 21.22
C LYS A 414 3.81 11.18 19.96
N SER A 415 3.31 10.74 18.81
CA SER A 415 3.65 11.32 17.50
C SER A 415 3.20 12.78 17.36
N VAL A 416 2.08 13.15 17.98
CA VAL A 416 1.53 14.52 17.95
C VAL A 416 2.56 15.58 18.37
N SER A 417 3.37 15.30 19.39
CA SER A 417 4.39 16.25 19.88
C SER A 417 5.77 16.04 19.26
N LEU A 418 6.03 14.90 18.60
CA LEU A 418 7.35 14.52 18.12
C LEU A 418 7.57 14.73 16.62
N ILE A 419 6.52 14.64 15.79
CA ILE A 419 6.68 14.73 14.33
C ILE A 419 7.16 16.12 13.90
N TYR A 420 6.50 17.17 14.40
CA TYR A 420 6.90 18.54 14.16
C TYR A 420 6.58 19.42 15.38
N PRO A 421 7.52 19.53 16.34
CA PRO A 421 7.26 20.20 17.62
C PRO A 421 6.75 21.63 17.51
N ALA A 422 7.21 22.39 16.50
CA ALA A 422 6.75 23.77 16.27
C ALA A 422 5.28 23.87 15.84
N ARG A 423 4.66 22.75 15.45
CA ARG A 423 3.28 22.65 14.96
C ARG A 423 2.43 21.67 15.77
N THR A 424 2.83 21.32 17.00
CA THR A 424 2.11 20.33 17.83
C THR A 424 0.61 20.58 17.93
N GLU A 425 0.16 21.84 18.09
CA GLU A 425 -1.28 22.15 18.17
C GLU A 425 -2.04 21.83 16.88
N VAL A 426 -1.40 21.92 15.71
CA VAL A 426 -2.01 21.55 14.42
C VAL A 426 -2.22 20.04 14.36
N PHE A 427 -1.21 19.23 14.69
CA PHE A 427 -1.30 17.76 14.71
C PHE A 427 -2.31 17.27 15.76
N LYS A 428 -2.35 17.93 16.91
CA LYS A 428 -3.33 17.68 17.97
C LYS A 428 -4.76 17.93 17.49
N LYS A 429 -4.99 19.08 16.86
CA LYS A 429 -6.29 19.41 16.28
C LYS A 429 -6.70 18.38 15.22
N ALA A 430 -5.79 18.03 14.31
CA ALA A 430 -6.03 17.03 13.26
C ALA A 430 -6.47 15.68 13.84
N VAL A 431 -5.76 15.15 14.83
CA VAL A 431 -6.13 13.88 15.48
C VAL A 431 -7.51 13.94 16.15
N ASN A 432 -7.85 15.08 16.77
CA ASN A 432 -9.17 15.29 17.38
C ASN A 432 -10.29 15.36 16.36
N ASP A 433 -10.07 16.10 15.27
CA ASP A 433 -11.03 16.24 14.18
C ASP A 433 -11.25 14.88 13.47
N ALA A 434 -10.19 14.10 13.26
CA ALA A 434 -10.30 12.74 12.73
C ALA A 434 -11.13 11.83 13.66
N MET A 435 -10.89 11.91 14.97
CA MET A 435 -11.67 11.16 15.95
C MET A 435 -13.15 11.57 15.92
N GLN A 436 -13.44 12.86 15.84
CA GLN A 436 -14.81 13.38 15.77
C GLN A 436 -15.51 12.89 14.49
N ALA A 437 -14.84 12.97 13.34
CA ALA A 437 -15.38 12.48 12.07
C ALA A 437 -15.71 10.99 12.14
N VAL A 438 -14.81 10.17 12.70
CA VAL A 438 -15.06 8.74 12.88
C VAL A 438 -16.17 8.49 13.91
N HIS A 439 -16.24 9.28 14.99
CA HIS A 439 -17.32 9.20 15.98
C HIS A 439 -18.69 9.40 15.34
N GLU A 440 -18.83 10.42 14.50
CA GLU A 440 -20.06 10.71 13.75
C GLU A 440 -20.38 9.62 12.73
N TYR A 441 -19.37 9.10 12.02
CA TYR A 441 -19.54 8.02 11.05
C TYR A 441 -20.18 6.77 11.67
N TYR A 442 -19.76 6.40 12.89
CA TYR A 442 -20.36 5.29 13.63
C TYR A 442 -21.59 5.68 14.46
N GLN A 443 -22.21 6.84 14.19
CA GLN A 443 -23.39 7.33 14.91
C GLN A 443 -23.19 7.38 16.43
N GLY A 444 -21.98 7.77 16.83
CA GLY A 444 -21.55 7.83 18.21
C GLY A 444 -21.15 6.49 18.82
N LEU A 445 -21.30 5.34 18.15
CA LEU A 445 -21.04 4.02 18.74
C LEU A 445 -19.54 3.65 18.84
N VAL A 446 -18.62 4.55 18.49
CA VAL A 446 -17.17 4.33 18.66
C VAL A 446 -16.81 3.94 20.08
N TYR A 447 -17.47 4.53 21.08
CA TYR A 447 -17.23 4.15 22.47
C TYR A 447 -17.61 2.67 22.70
N LYS A 448 -18.70 2.17 22.12
CA LYS A 448 -19.07 0.74 22.24
C LYS A 448 -18.10 -0.19 21.52
N LEU A 449 -17.57 0.24 20.37
CA LEU A 449 -16.57 -0.50 19.59
C LEU A 449 -15.24 -0.67 20.35
N LEU A 450 -14.94 0.25 21.28
CA LEU A 450 -13.68 0.29 22.03
C LEU A 450 -13.80 -0.07 23.53
N LEU A 451 -15.03 -0.04 24.10
CA LEU A 451 -15.32 -0.26 25.52
C LEU A 451 -15.08 -1.69 26.04
N TYR A 452 -14.95 -2.67 25.16
CA TYR A 452 -14.61 -4.05 25.58
C TYR A 452 -13.13 -4.21 25.99
N SER A 453 -12.32 -3.14 25.92
CA SER A 453 -10.94 -3.17 26.39
C SER A 453 -10.77 -2.29 27.64
N SER A 454 -10.52 -2.94 28.78
CA SER A 454 -10.12 -2.32 30.05
C SER A 454 -8.87 -1.41 29.94
N LEU A 455 -8.14 -1.51 28.83
CA LEU A 455 -6.96 -0.70 28.49
C LEU A 455 -7.25 0.76 28.14
N LEU A 456 -8.44 1.08 27.62
CA LEU A 456 -8.77 2.48 27.33
C LEU A 456 -9.07 3.29 28.60
N LEU A 457 -9.63 2.67 29.65
CA LEU A 457 -9.75 3.31 30.97
C LEU A 457 -8.39 3.75 31.51
N CYS A 458 -7.31 3.00 31.23
CA CYS A 458 -5.93 3.35 31.61
C CYS A 458 -5.21 4.32 30.66
N LEU A 459 -5.73 4.55 29.46
CA LEU A 459 -5.22 5.58 28.53
C LEU A 459 -5.97 6.92 28.69
N PHE A 460 -7.15 6.90 29.29
CA PHE A 460 -7.94 8.08 29.66
C PHE A 460 -7.70 8.58 31.10
N THR A 461 -6.79 7.95 31.84
CA THR A 461 -6.42 8.32 33.23
C THR A 461 -5.51 9.53 33.40
N PRO A 462 -4.82 10.10 32.39
CA PRO A 462 -4.41 11.49 32.49
C PRO A 462 -5.64 12.36 32.17
N PRO A 463 -6.02 13.31 33.05
CA PRO A 463 -7.14 14.25 32.82
C PRO A 463 -7.04 15.03 31.49
N SER A 464 -5.84 15.10 30.91
CA SER A 464 -5.57 15.78 29.65
C SER A 464 -6.11 15.04 28.41
N LEU A 465 -6.12 13.70 28.36
CA LEU A 465 -6.55 12.94 27.17
C LEU A 465 -8.08 12.79 27.08
N PHE A 466 -8.76 12.74 28.22
CA PHE A 466 -10.23 12.77 28.26
C PHE A 466 -10.78 14.09 27.70
N ASN A 467 -10.17 15.22 28.09
CA ASN A 467 -10.49 16.56 27.58
C ASN A 467 -10.02 16.78 26.13
N PHE A 468 -9.03 16.01 25.66
CA PHE A 468 -8.49 16.06 24.31
C PHE A 468 -9.46 15.43 23.30
N PHE A 469 -10.02 14.25 23.61
CA PHE A 469 -10.82 13.46 22.68
C PHE A 469 -12.34 13.58 22.84
N PHE A 470 -12.84 13.98 24.01
CA PHE A 470 -14.26 14.11 24.27
C PHE A 470 -14.58 15.50 24.82
N HIS A 471 -14.77 16.47 23.92
CA HIS A 471 -15.51 17.69 24.24
C HIS A 471 -17.02 17.39 24.33
N VAL A 472 -17.37 16.40 25.13
CA VAL A 472 -18.76 16.12 25.51
C VAL A 472 -19.07 17.01 26.70
N ARG A 473 -20.14 17.80 26.61
CA ARG A 473 -20.58 18.69 27.70
C ARG A 473 -20.56 17.93 29.04
N PRO A 474 -20.02 18.50 30.13
CA PRO A 474 -19.60 17.75 31.34
C PRO A 474 -20.69 16.98 32.11
N LEU A 475 -21.97 17.22 31.81
CA LEU A 475 -23.08 16.83 32.67
C LEU A 475 -23.44 15.34 32.62
N THR A 476 -23.25 14.66 31.49
CA THR A 476 -23.69 13.25 31.34
C THR A 476 -22.66 12.24 31.81
N LEU A 477 -21.38 12.61 31.85
CA LEU A 477 -20.29 11.70 32.17
C LEU A 477 -19.98 11.62 33.67
N GLN A 478 -20.17 12.73 34.40
CA GLN A 478 -20.13 12.71 35.87
C GLN A 478 -21.26 11.86 36.46
N ALA A 479 -22.46 11.90 35.87
CA ALA A 479 -23.58 11.07 36.29
C ALA A 479 -23.27 9.57 36.12
N LYS A 480 -22.77 9.16 34.94
CA LYS A 480 -22.39 7.76 34.66
C LYS A 480 -21.18 7.27 35.45
N LYS A 481 -20.25 8.17 35.81
CA LYS A 481 -19.11 7.83 36.68
C LYS A 481 -19.61 7.53 38.10
N LYS A 482 -20.52 8.36 38.61
CA LYS A 482 -21.12 8.19 39.95
C LYS A 482 -21.98 6.93 40.04
N GLU A 483 -22.67 6.58 38.97
CA GLU A 483 -23.46 5.35 38.86
C GLU A 483 -22.56 4.09 38.88
N ARG A 484 -21.43 4.12 38.16
CA ARG A 484 -20.46 3.01 38.19
C ARG A 484 -19.65 2.90 39.47
N GLU A 485 -19.33 4.01 40.13
CA GLU A 485 -18.70 3.99 41.46
C GLU A 485 -19.63 3.31 42.48
N LYS A 486 -20.94 3.56 42.38
CA LYS A 486 -21.95 2.94 43.23
C LYS A 486 -22.12 1.44 42.95
N GLU A 487 -22.14 1.02 41.68
CA GLU A 487 -22.17 -0.41 41.31
C GLU A 487 -20.93 -1.17 41.82
N ILE A 488 -19.74 -0.53 41.78
CA ILE A 488 -18.51 -1.13 42.30
C ILE A 488 -18.54 -1.24 43.83
N GLU A 489 -19.05 -0.23 44.54
CA GLU A 489 -19.24 -0.30 45.99
C GLU A 489 -20.21 -1.42 46.38
N GLU A 490 -21.36 -1.53 45.69
CA GLU A 490 -22.34 -2.61 45.92
C GLU A 490 -21.73 -3.99 45.66
N LEU A 491 -20.95 -4.17 44.58
CA LEU A 491 -20.25 -5.42 44.29
C LEU A 491 -19.16 -5.76 45.32
N VAL A 492 -18.43 -4.77 45.83
CA VAL A 492 -17.42 -4.95 46.88
C VAL A 492 -18.07 -5.32 48.21
N GLU A 493 -19.23 -4.75 48.50
CA GLU A 493 -20.01 -5.07 49.70
C GLU A 493 -20.61 -6.48 49.61
N GLN A 494 -21.11 -6.86 48.44
CA GLN A 494 -21.61 -8.21 48.17
C GLN A 494 -20.48 -9.26 48.25
N LEU A 495 -19.31 -8.98 47.67
CA LEU A 495 -18.11 -9.84 47.81
C LEU A 495 -17.65 -9.95 49.27
N ARG A 496 -17.78 -8.89 50.07
CA ARG A 496 -17.44 -8.90 51.49
C ARG A 496 -18.41 -9.78 52.30
N ASP A 497 -19.69 -9.73 51.98
CA ASP A 497 -20.71 -10.55 52.64
C ASP A 497 -20.67 -12.02 52.18
N ASP A 498 -20.37 -12.29 50.91
CA ASP A 498 -20.08 -13.63 50.40
C ASP A 498 -18.82 -14.22 51.06
N PHE A 499 -17.79 -13.40 51.25
CA PHE A 499 -16.57 -13.81 51.98
C PHE A 499 -16.87 -14.10 53.46
N LYS A 500 -17.67 -13.28 54.15
CA LYS A 500 -18.11 -13.57 55.53
C LYS A 500 -18.95 -14.84 55.61
N THR A 501 -19.86 -15.06 54.67
CA THR A 501 -20.73 -16.24 54.61
C THR A 501 -19.92 -17.51 54.36
N THR A 502 -18.91 -17.42 53.47
CA THR A 502 -17.96 -18.50 53.20
C THR A 502 -17.04 -18.77 54.40
N MET A 503 -16.62 -17.74 55.14
CA MET A 503 -15.84 -17.90 56.37
C MET A 503 -16.67 -18.47 57.53
N LEU A 504 -17.96 -18.15 57.60
CA LEU A 504 -18.91 -18.73 58.57
C LEU A 504 -19.21 -20.20 58.25
N SER A 505 -19.36 -20.57 56.97
CA SER A 505 -19.53 -21.97 56.56
C SER A 505 -18.27 -22.80 56.80
N LEU A 506 -17.07 -22.25 56.55
CA LEU A 506 -15.80 -22.88 56.90
C LEU A 506 -15.62 -23.06 58.42
N ARG A 507 -16.13 -22.14 59.25
CA ARG A 507 -16.14 -22.27 60.72
C ARG A 507 -17.02 -23.43 61.20
N TYR A 508 -18.14 -23.68 60.53
CA TYR A 508 -19.01 -24.83 60.80
C TYR A 508 -18.37 -26.16 60.38
N VAL A 509 -17.65 -26.19 59.25
CA VAL A 509 -16.95 -27.40 58.77
C VAL A 509 -15.77 -27.77 59.68
N TYR A 510 -14.99 -26.79 60.16
CA TYR A 510 -13.86 -27.05 61.07
C TYR A 510 -14.28 -27.39 62.51
N CYS A 511 -15.43 -26.90 63.00
CA CYS A 511 -15.96 -27.32 64.30
C CYS A 511 -16.56 -28.73 64.30
N TYR A 512 -17.06 -29.22 63.15
CA TYR A 512 -17.62 -30.58 63.05
C TYR A 512 -16.53 -31.65 62.90
N GLU A 513 -15.45 -31.38 62.13
CA GLU A 513 -14.32 -32.31 62.01
C GLU A 513 -13.47 -32.42 63.28
N SER A 514 -13.37 -31.36 64.09
CA SER A 514 -12.62 -31.40 65.36
C SER A 514 -13.40 -32.10 66.49
N PHE A 515 -14.74 -32.18 66.41
CA PHE A 515 -15.59 -32.88 67.40
C PHE A 515 -15.68 -34.39 67.13
N LEU A 516 -15.63 -34.80 65.86
CA LEU A 516 -15.63 -36.22 65.45
C LEU A 516 -14.25 -36.90 65.56
N ARG A 517 -13.14 -36.14 65.62
CA ARG A 517 -11.78 -36.67 65.89
C ARG A 517 -11.42 -36.78 67.38
N HIS A 518 -12.27 -36.29 68.30
CA HIS A 518 -12.00 -36.29 69.76
C HIS A 518 -12.88 -37.26 70.57
N SER A 519 -13.68 -38.11 69.93
CA SER A 519 -14.59 -39.06 70.59
C SER A 519 -14.33 -40.54 70.22
N GLY A 520 -13.11 -40.89 69.81
CA GLY A 520 -12.74 -42.27 69.42
C GLY A 520 -11.42 -42.83 69.95
N LEU A 521 -10.62 -42.10 70.74
CA LEU A 521 -9.32 -42.57 71.24
C LEU A 521 -9.08 -42.14 72.70
N ILE A 522 -9.91 -42.67 73.60
CA ILE A 522 -9.54 -42.92 75.00
C ILE A 522 -9.59 -44.43 75.17
N LEU A 523 -8.55 -45.14 74.69
CA LEU A 523 -8.34 -46.56 74.98
C LEU A 523 -6.93 -47.01 74.57
N GLU A 524 -5.91 -46.30 75.02
CA GLU A 524 -4.64 -46.98 75.37
C GLU A 524 -4.18 -46.43 76.71
N LYS A 525 -4.82 -47.02 77.74
CA LYS A 525 -4.47 -46.88 79.13
C LYS A 525 -3.01 -47.31 79.30
N TRP A 526 -2.24 -46.38 79.86
CA TRP A 526 -1.31 -46.63 80.94
C TRP A 526 -1.27 -48.06 81.50
N ARG A 527 -0.05 -48.60 81.54
CA ARG A 527 0.47 -49.69 82.39
C ARG A 527 0.10 -51.12 81.98
N CYS A 528 1.07 -51.84 81.42
CA CYS A 528 1.83 -52.87 82.14
C CYS A 528 2.89 -53.54 81.24
N PHE A 529 4.15 -53.46 81.69
CA PHE A 529 5.25 -54.44 81.57
C PHE A 529 5.09 -55.62 80.61
N THR A 530 5.83 -55.64 79.49
CA THR A 530 7.08 -56.41 79.21
C THR A 530 7.55 -56.14 77.79
#